data_AF-A0A5C3KBU1-F1
#
_entry.id   AF-A0A5C3KBU1-F1
#
_cell.length_a   1.000
_cell.length_b   1.000
_cell.length_c   1.000
_cell.angle_alpha   90.00
_cell.angle_beta   90.00
_cell.angle_gamma   90.00
#
_symmetry.space_group_name_H-M   'P 1'
#
loop_
_entity.id
_entity.type
_entity.pdbx_description
1 polymer ?
#
loop_
_entity_poly.entity_id
_entity_poly.type
_entity_poly.pdbx_seq_one_letter_code
_entity_poly.pdbx_strand_id
1 'polypeptide(L)'
;MASTLEACFSSSEESALKLISEKEKQVEAAEGESQEQRTRVDAERAIEFYEELESDKFSKIAPAIMQSFHSHGDECARVETQALELALQGPADPNEDDPLQVYYDMLDNLDKLYKEARDLESKIVDFTSAFKGGATQTGPAEDTDIPSARSRILDVVTACLPVISARKSNLSMAQELIDSAQENCSITLRMESLGIE
;
A
#
# COMPACT_ATOMS: atom_id res chain seq x y z
N MET A 1 -48.30 -12.92 58.58
CA MET A 1 -48.57 -13.06 57.14
C MET A 1 -47.46 -12.52 56.22
N ALA A 2 -46.45 -11.79 56.72
CA ALA A 2 -45.31 -11.35 55.90
C ALA A 2 -44.37 -12.49 55.43
N SER A 3 -44.24 -13.56 56.23
CA SER A 3 -43.30 -14.65 56.01
C SER A 3 -43.55 -15.50 54.75
N THR A 4 -44.79 -15.63 54.27
CA THR A 4 -45.09 -16.38 53.04
C THR A 4 -44.77 -15.59 51.77
N LEU A 5 -44.82 -14.26 51.84
CA LEU A 5 -44.54 -13.39 50.69
C LEU A 5 -43.03 -13.25 50.45
N GLU A 6 -42.28 -13.14 51.55
CA GLU A 6 -40.81 -13.09 51.56
C GLU A 6 -40.20 -14.42 51.07
N ALA A 7 -40.78 -15.56 51.47
CA ALA A 7 -40.38 -16.88 50.96
C ALA A 7 -40.65 -17.05 49.45
N CYS A 8 -41.77 -16.52 48.93
CA CYS A 8 -42.03 -16.51 47.49
C CYS A 8 -41.03 -15.62 46.73
N PHE A 9 -40.66 -14.46 47.29
CA PHE A 9 -39.65 -13.58 46.69
C PHE A 9 -38.28 -14.26 46.62
N SER A 10 -37.79 -14.83 47.72
CA SER A 10 -36.50 -15.53 47.72
C SER A 10 -36.47 -16.75 46.79
N SER A 11 -37.58 -17.52 46.72
CA SER A 11 -37.70 -18.64 45.78
C SER A 11 -37.70 -18.19 44.31
N SER A 12 -38.39 -17.09 44.01
CA SER A 12 -38.42 -16.49 42.69
C SER A 12 -37.06 -15.90 42.30
N GLU A 13 -36.35 -15.27 43.24
CA GLU A 13 -35.01 -14.71 43.05
C GLU A 13 -33.99 -15.82 42.80
N GLU A 14 -34.01 -16.88 43.61
CA GLU A 14 -33.11 -18.03 43.43
C GLU A 14 -33.39 -18.76 42.09
N SER A 15 -34.66 -18.90 41.70
CA SER A 15 -35.02 -19.46 40.40
C SER A 15 -34.57 -18.57 39.23
N ALA A 16 -34.69 -17.25 39.36
CA ALA A 16 -34.22 -16.31 38.35
C ALA A 16 -32.69 -16.34 38.21
N LEU A 17 -31.95 -16.39 39.32
CA LEU A 17 -30.49 -16.50 39.31
C LEU A 17 -30.01 -17.81 38.69
N LYS A 18 -30.69 -18.94 38.98
CA LYS A 18 -30.40 -20.22 38.33
C LYS A 18 -30.64 -20.16 36.82
N LEU A 19 -31.76 -19.57 36.39
CA LEU A 19 -32.07 -19.38 34.97
C LEU A 19 -31.04 -18.50 34.26
N ILE A 20 -30.58 -17.42 34.91
CA ILE A 20 -29.55 -16.53 34.36
C ILE A 20 -28.23 -17.30 34.22
N SER A 21 -27.78 -18.00 35.27
CA SER A 21 -26.53 -18.77 35.22
C SER A 21 -26.57 -19.89 34.18
N GLU A 22 -27.73 -20.56 34.01
CA GLU A 22 -27.91 -21.57 32.98
C GLU A 22 -27.89 -20.96 31.57
N LYS A 23 -28.47 -19.76 31.41
CA LYS A 23 -28.42 -19.02 30.14
C LYS A 23 -27.03 -18.51 29.80
N GLU A 24 -26.27 -18.01 30.77
CA GLU A 24 -24.87 -17.61 30.58
C GLU A 24 -24.04 -18.80 30.06
N LYS A 25 -24.17 -19.98 30.67
CA LYS A 25 -23.48 -21.19 30.20
C LYS A 25 -23.90 -21.61 28.79
N GLN A 26 -25.19 -21.48 28.45
CA GLN A 26 -25.68 -21.78 27.11
C GLN A 26 -25.13 -20.79 26.07
N VAL A 27 -25.04 -19.51 26.41
CA VAL A 27 -24.48 -18.47 25.53
C VAL A 27 -22.99 -18.68 25.34
N GLU A 28 -22.23 -18.91 26.41
CA GLU A 28 -20.78 -19.16 26.34
C GLU A 28 -20.45 -20.39 25.48
N ALA A 29 -21.23 -21.47 25.62
CA ALA A 29 -21.07 -22.66 24.79
C ALA A 29 -21.38 -22.38 23.30
N ALA A 30 -22.46 -21.64 23.01
CA ALA A 30 -22.84 -21.28 21.64
C ALA A 30 -21.85 -20.28 21.00
N GLU A 31 -21.31 -19.34 21.78
CA GLU A 31 -20.28 -18.41 21.34
C GLU A 31 -18.96 -19.15 21.06
N GLY A 32 -18.59 -20.12 21.90
CA GLY A 32 -17.45 -20.99 21.67
C GLY A 32 -17.55 -21.78 20.37
N GLU A 33 -18.71 -22.40 20.11
CA GLU A 33 -18.96 -23.14 18.86
C GLU A 33 -18.94 -22.20 17.64
N SER A 34 -19.53 -21.01 17.76
CA SER A 34 -19.52 -20.01 16.68
C SER A 34 -18.10 -19.52 16.37
N GLN A 35 -17.28 -19.32 17.41
CA GLN A 35 -15.89 -18.91 17.25
C GLN A 35 -15.03 -20.02 16.64
N GLU A 36 -15.25 -21.27 17.02
CA GLU A 36 -14.58 -22.43 16.41
C GLU A 36 -14.95 -22.59 14.94
N GLN A 37 -16.23 -22.47 14.59
CA GLN A 37 -16.69 -22.48 13.19
C GLN A 37 -16.07 -21.35 12.36
N ARG A 38 -16.02 -20.11 12.90
CA ARG A 38 -15.34 -18.99 12.23
C ARG A 38 -13.88 -19.27 11.99
N THR A 39 -13.17 -19.75 13.02
CA THR A 39 -11.74 -20.09 12.92
C THR A 39 -11.51 -21.16 11.86
N ARG A 40 -12.38 -22.16 11.80
CA ARG A 40 -12.30 -23.22 10.79
C ARG A 40 -12.52 -22.69 9.37
N VAL A 41 -13.55 -21.88 9.15
CA VAL A 41 -13.83 -21.27 7.84
C VAL A 41 -12.69 -20.36 7.41
N ASP A 42 -12.12 -19.57 8.34
CA ASP A 42 -10.97 -18.71 8.05
C ASP A 42 -9.72 -19.53 7.71
N ALA A 43 -9.51 -20.66 8.38
CA ALA A 43 -8.42 -21.58 8.08
C ALA A 43 -8.59 -22.28 6.71
N GLU A 44 -9.80 -22.77 6.39
CA GLU A 44 -10.13 -23.36 5.09
C GLU A 44 -9.89 -22.34 3.97
N ARG A 45 -10.35 -21.09 4.16
CA ARG A 45 -10.12 -19.99 3.22
C ARG A 45 -8.64 -19.65 3.05
N ALA A 46 -7.85 -19.70 4.13
CA ALA A 46 -6.41 -19.46 4.06
C ALA A 46 -5.70 -20.59 3.29
N ILE A 47 -6.11 -21.84 3.50
CA ILE A 47 -5.56 -22.98 2.77
C ILE A 47 -5.86 -22.86 1.26
N GLU A 48 -7.10 -22.57 0.88
CA GLU A 48 -7.48 -22.33 -0.53
C GLU A 48 -6.65 -21.20 -1.15
N PHE A 49 -6.43 -20.11 -0.39
CA PHE A 49 -5.57 -19.00 -0.82
C PHE A 49 -4.13 -19.44 -1.07
N TYR A 50 -3.54 -20.23 -0.17
CA TYR A 50 -2.16 -20.69 -0.30
C TYR A 50 -2.00 -21.72 -1.42
N GLU A 51 -2.95 -22.64 -1.58
CA GLU A 51 -2.97 -23.61 -2.68
C GLU A 51 -3.11 -22.91 -4.04
N GLU A 52 -3.94 -21.86 -4.12
CA GLU A 52 -4.06 -21.03 -5.31
C GLU A 52 -2.76 -20.26 -5.64
N LEU A 53 -1.94 -19.93 -4.64
CA LEU A 53 -0.66 -19.23 -4.84
C LEU A 53 0.52 -20.17 -5.15
N GLU A 54 0.55 -21.37 -4.61
CA GLU A 54 1.73 -22.26 -4.66
C GLU A 54 2.05 -22.74 -6.09
N SER A 55 1.07 -22.75 -7.00
CA SER A 55 1.20 -23.33 -8.34
C SER A 55 1.60 -22.36 -9.47
N ASP A 56 1.65 -21.05 -9.23
CA ASP A 56 1.58 -20.09 -10.35
C ASP A 56 2.73 -19.07 -10.41
N LYS A 57 3.08 -18.66 -11.63
CA LYS A 57 3.95 -17.50 -11.94
C LYS A 57 3.49 -16.25 -11.20
N PHE A 58 2.18 -16.16 -10.93
CA PHE A 58 1.56 -15.11 -10.12
C PHE A 58 2.26 -14.89 -8.77
N SER A 59 2.52 -15.95 -8.00
CA SER A 59 3.08 -15.83 -6.64
C SER A 59 4.55 -15.38 -6.61
N LYS A 60 5.26 -15.50 -7.72
CA LYS A 60 6.63 -14.97 -7.87
C LYS A 60 6.61 -13.52 -8.36
N ILE A 61 5.72 -13.19 -9.28
CA ILE A 61 5.70 -11.88 -9.94
C ILE A 61 5.03 -10.82 -9.06
N ALA A 62 3.90 -11.14 -8.42
CA ALA A 62 3.13 -10.16 -7.65
C ALA A 62 3.94 -9.54 -6.49
N PRO A 63 4.66 -10.33 -5.65
CA PRO A 63 5.47 -9.77 -4.59
C PRO A 63 6.65 -8.94 -5.12
N ALA A 64 7.27 -9.36 -6.23
CA ALA A 64 8.38 -8.63 -6.83
C ALA A 64 7.93 -7.26 -7.37
N ILE A 65 6.74 -7.17 -7.98
CA ILE A 65 6.14 -5.91 -8.41
C ILE A 65 5.87 -5.00 -7.20
N MET A 66 5.26 -5.54 -6.15
CA MET A 66 4.95 -4.76 -4.94
C MET A 66 6.20 -4.27 -4.22
N GLN A 67 7.23 -5.12 -4.13
CA GLN A 67 8.51 -4.72 -3.56
C GLN A 67 9.17 -3.61 -4.37
N SER A 68 9.17 -3.73 -5.71
CA SER A 68 9.69 -2.69 -6.61
C SER A 68 8.91 -1.38 -6.46
N PHE A 69 7.58 -1.44 -6.33
CA PHE A 69 6.74 -0.28 -6.09
C PHE A 69 7.01 0.43 -4.77
N HIS A 70 7.29 -0.34 -3.71
CA HIS A 70 7.64 0.21 -2.41
C HIS A 70 9.02 0.88 -2.45
N SER A 71 10.05 0.17 -2.91
CA SER A 71 11.42 0.69 -2.95
C SER A 71 11.54 1.91 -3.86
N HIS A 72 10.84 1.90 -5.00
CA HIS A 72 10.76 3.06 -5.89
C HIS A 72 10.08 4.26 -5.21
N GLY A 73 9.05 4.02 -4.40
CA GLY A 73 8.37 5.07 -3.65
C GLY A 73 9.25 5.75 -2.60
N ASP A 74 10.03 4.97 -1.86
CA ASP A 74 10.96 5.50 -0.86
C ASP A 74 12.05 6.35 -1.52
N GLU A 75 12.56 5.87 -2.66
CA GLU A 75 13.60 6.58 -3.41
C GLU A 75 13.08 7.86 -4.06
N CYS A 76 11.87 7.86 -4.63
CA CYS A 76 11.20 9.08 -5.10
C CYS A 76 11.07 10.11 -3.98
N ALA A 77 10.53 9.72 -2.82
CA ALA A 77 10.35 10.66 -1.70
C ALA A 77 11.68 11.26 -1.24
N ARG A 78 12.74 10.44 -1.20
CA ARG A 78 14.10 10.87 -0.83
C ARG A 78 14.66 11.88 -1.84
N VAL A 79 14.63 11.56 -3.14
CA VAL A 79 15.19 12.42 -4.19
C VAL A 79 14.36 13.69 -4.38
N GLU A 80 13.03 13.62 -4.29
CA GLU A 80 12.16 14.80 -4.33
C GLU A 80 12.48 15.79 -3.20
N THR A 81 12.72 15.28 -1.99
CA THR A 81 13.12 16.12 -0.84
C THR A 81 14.47 16.78 -1.09
N GLN A 82 15.46 16.01 -1.58
CA GLN A 82 16.78 16.55 -1.90
C GLN A 82 16.74 17.58 -3.03
N ALA A 83 15.91 17.34 -4.05
CA ALA A 83 15.72 18.29 -5.14
C ALA A 83 15.12 19.61 -4.63
N LEU A 84 14.12 19.53 -3.74
CA LEU A 84 13.54 20.72 -3.11
C LEU A 84 14.56 21.47 -2.24
N GLU A 85 15.33 20.77 -1.42
CA GLU A 85 16.38 21.36 -0.59
C GLU A 85 17.44 22.07 -1.46
N LEU A 86 17.91 21.40 -2.52
CA LEU A 86 18.88 21.96 -3.47
C LEU A 86 18.32 23.18 -4.21
N ALA A 87 17.04 23.17 -4.60
CA ALA A 87 16.40 24.30 -5.26
C ALA A 87 16.26 25.52 -4.32
N LEU A 88 15.99 25.29 -3.03
CA LEU A 88 15.77 26.37 -2.05
C LEU A 88 17.04 26.93 -1.45
N GLN A 89 18.03 26.06 -1.15
CA GLN A 89 19.23 26.42 -0.42
C GLN A 89 20.45 26.58 -1.33
N GLY A 90 20.39 26.06 -2.56
CA GLY A 90 21.54 25.97 -3.45
C GLY A 90 22.51 24.86 -3.03
N PRO A 91 23.69 24.77 -3.67
CA PRO A 91 24.71 23.80 -3.31
C PRO A 91 25.23 24.07 -1.89
N ALA A 92 25.52 22.99 -1.15
CA ALA A 92 25.94 23.08 0.25
C ALA A 92 27.34 23.72 0.43
N ASP A 93 28.23 23.58 -0.56
CA ASP A 93 29.53 24.25 -0.60
C ASP A 93 29.59 25.23 -1.79
N PRO A 94 29.53 26.55 -1.56
CA PRO A 94 29.65 27.52 -2.63
C PRO A 94 31.07 27.65 -3.19
N ASN A 95 32.08 27.00 -2.58
CA ASN A 95 33.46 27.02 -3.05
C ASN A 95 33.83 25.78 -3.89
N GLU A 96 32.85 24.95 -4.24
CA GLU A 96 33.09 23.81 -5.13
C GLU A 96 33.55 24.32 -6.51
N ASP A 97 34.56 23.66 -7.10
CA ASP A 97 35.16 24.09 -8.38
C ASP A 97 34.14 24.08 -9.55
N ASP A 98 33.03 23.34 -9.41
CA ASP A 98 31.91 23.32 -10.36
C ASP A 98 30.54 23.28 -9.64
N PRO A 99 30.00 24.45 -9.25
CA PRO A 99 28.73 24.54 -8.52
C PRO A 99 27.51 24.09 -9.34
N LEU A 100 27.64 23.94 -10.66
CA LEU A 100 26.54 23.49 -11.54
C LEU A 100 26.45 21.96 -11.61
N GLN A 101 27.52 21.23 -11.29
CA GLN A 101 27.55 19.77 -11.37
C GLN A 101 26.48 19.12 -10.49
N VAL A 102 26.25 19.66 -9.28
CA VAL A 102 25.24 19.14 -8.34
C VAL A 102 23.82 19.18 -8.93
N TYR A 103 23.52 20.21 -9.74
CA TYR A 103 22.22 20.30 -10.44
C TYR A 103 22.11 19.28 -11.56
N TYR A 104 23.17 19.09 -12.36
CA TYR A 104 23.19 18.07 -13.42
C TYR A 104 23.01 16.65 -12.85
N ASP A 105 23.72 16.33 -11.77
CA ASP A 105 23.61 15.03 -11.09
C ASP A 105 22.18 14.81 -10.55
N MET A 106 21.55 15.86 -10.01
CA MET A 106 20.18 15.79 -9.54
C MET A 106 19.19 15.56 -10.69
N LEU A 107 19.34 16.25 -11.83
CA LEU A 107 18.51 16.06 -13.01
C LEU A 107 18.62 14.64 -13.57
N ASP A 108 19.83 14.09 -13.64
CA ASP A 108 20.06 12.71 -14.08
C ASP A 108 19.39 11.69 -13.15
N ASN A 109 19.45 11.92 -11.83
CA ASN A 109 18.76 11.08 -10.85
C ASN A 109 17.23 11.13 -11.01
N LEU A 110 16.66 12.32 -11.21
CA LEU A 110 15.23 12.51 -11.44
C LEU A 110 14.76 11.84 -12.75
N ASP A 111 15.52 11.98 -13.84
CA ASP A 111 15.20 11.34 -15.13
C ASP A 111 15.28 9.81 -15.03
N LYS A 112 16.28 9.28 -14.32
CA LYS A 112 16.37 7.85 -14.03
C LYS A 112 15.13 7.35 -13.29
N LEU A 113 14.72 8.02 -12.20
CA LEU A 113 13.54 7.63 -11.43
C LEU A 113 12.24 7.73 -12.24
N TYR A 114 12.15 8.69 -13.14
CA TYR A 114 11.02 8.83 -14.05
C TYR A 114 10.92 7.64 -15.02
N LYS A 115 12.06 7.22 -15.60
CA LYS A 115 12.14 6.03 -16.46
C LYS A 115 11.77 4.76 -15.70
N GLU A 116 12.28 4.59 -14.48
CA GLU A 116 11.93 3.46 -13.61
C GLU A 116 10.43 3.42 -13.27
N ALA A 117 9.82 4.59 -13.00
CA ALA A 117 8.38 4.70 -12.76
C ALA A 117 7.56 4.23 -13.97
N ARG A 118 7.99 4.61 -15.17
CA ARG A 118 7.35 4.19 -16.44
C ARG A 118 7.50 2.69 -16.68
N ASP A 119 8.67 2.14 -16.42
CA ASP A 119 8.90 0.70 -16.56
C ASP A 119 8.07 -0.10 -15.54
N LEU A 120 7.95 0.39 -14.31
CA LEU A 120 7.11 -0.22 -13.28
C LEU A 120 5.63 -0.16 -13.64
N GLU A 121 5.15 0.98 -14.15
CA GLU A 121 3.78 1.12 -14.67
C GLU A 121 3.51 0.10 -15.78
N SER A 122 4.41 -0.04 -16.76
CA SER A 122 4.28 -1.05 -17.83
C SER A 122 4.19 -2.46 -17.25
N LYS A 123 5.08 -2.82 -16.30
CA LYS A 123 5.06 -4.14 -15.65
C LYS A 123 3.75 -4.42 -14.94
N ILE A 124 3.15 -3.41 -14.28
CA ILE A 124 1.85 -3.55 -13.61
C ILE A 124 0.73 -3.74 -14.63
N VAL A 125 0.71 -2.96 -15.72
CA VAL A 125 -0.29 -3.10 -16.79
C VAL A 125 -0.19 -4.47 -17.47
N ASP A 126 1.02 -4.92 -17.79
CA ASP A 126 1.27 -6.22 -18.41
C ASP A 126 0.87 -7.37 -17.49
N PHE A 127 1.24 -7.29 -16.21
CA PHE A 127 0.86 -8.26 -15.19
C PHE A 127 -0.66 -8.33 -15.02
N THR A 128 -1.32 -7.20 -14.82
CA THR A 128 -2.78 -7.17 -14.62
C THR A 128 -3.54 -7.66 -15.85
N SER A 129 -3.08 -7.32 -17.05
CA SER A 129 -3.66 -7.79 -18.31
C SER A 129 -3.49 -9.29 -18.51
N ALA A 130 -2.31 -9.84 -18.20
CA ALA A 130 -2.01 -11.26 -18.36
C ALA A 130 -2.91 -12.16 -17.50
N PHE A 131 -3.25 -11.73 -16.28
CA PHE A 131 -4.04 -12.53 -15.34
C PHE A 131 -5.55 -12.20 -15.36
N LYS A 132 -5.96 -11.02 -15.84
CA LYS A 132 -7.38 -10.66 -16.00
C LYS A 132 -8.05 -11.39 -17.18
N GLY A 133 -7.27 -11.81 -18.19
CA GLY A 133 -7.77 -12.54 -19.36
C GLY A 133 -7.93 -14.07 -19.17
N GLY A 134 -7.41 -14.64 -18.07
CA GLY A 134 -7.40 -16.09 -17.83
C GLY A 134 -8.71 -16.68 -17.26
N ALA A 135 -9.66 -15.85 -16.85
CA ALA A 135 -10.89 -16.28 -16.16
C ALA A 135 -11.99 -16.85 -17.09
N THR A 136 -11.72 -17.05 -18.39
CA THR A 136 -12.75 -17.45 -19.38
C THR A 136 -12.70 -18.91 -19.84
N GLN A 137 -11.98 -19.83 -19.18
CA GLN A 137 -12.02 -21.24 -19.59
C GLN A 137 -12.38 -22.23 -18.48
N THR A 138 -13.60 -22.77 -18.66
CA THR A 138 -14.04 -24.16 -18.39
C THR A 138 -14.15 -24.62 -16.94
N GLY A 139 -15.21 -24.18 -16.26
CA GLY A 139 -15.82 -24.90 -15.14
C GLY A 139 -17.30 -24.54 -15.03
N PRO A 140 -18.20 -25.50 -14.72
CA PRO A 140 -19.60 -25.16 -14.47
C PRO A 140 -19.66 -24.17 -13.31
N ALA A 141 -20.34 -23.06 -13.53
CA ALA A 141 -20.56 -22.01 -12.54
C ALA A 141 -21.38 -22.60 -11.38
N GLU A 142 -20.70 -23.01 -10.31
CA GLU A 142 -21.30 -23.05 -8.99
C GLU A 142 -21.15 -21.65 -8.37
N ASP A 143 -22.29 -21.09 -7.96
CA ASP A 143 -22.51 -19.76 -7.38
C ASP A 143 -21.74 -19.54 -6.07
N THR A 144 -20.41 -19.50 -6.12
CA THR A 144 -19.61 -18.90 -5.05
C THR A 144 -19.24 -17.48 -5.45
N ASP A 145 -20.08 -16.52 -5.05
CA ASP A 145 -19.94 -15.05 -5.19
C ASP A 145 -18.68 -14.45 -4.54
N ILE A 146 -17.71 -15.27 -4.13
CA ILE A 146 -16.51 -14.81 -3.43
C ILE A 146 -15.41 -14.53 -4.46
N PRO A 147 -14.92 -13.28 -4.58
CA PRO A 147 -13.81 -12.97 -5.46
C PRO A 147 -12.59 -13.82 -5.08
N SER A 148 -12.02 -14.55 -6.06
CA SER A 148 -10.77 -15.29 -5.91
C SER A 148 -9.68 -14.40 -5.31
N ALA A 149 -8.78 -15.01 -4.54
CA ALA A 149 -7.63 -14.35 -3.94
C ALA A 149 -6.84 -13.52 -4.96
N ARG A 150 -6.67 -14.08 -6.17
CA ARG A 150 -5.94 -13.45 -7.26
C ARG A 150 -6.63 -12.19 -7.73
N SER A 151 -7.96 -12.19 -7.87
CA SER A 151 -8.71 -10.99 -8.24
C SER A 151 -8.47 -9.85 -7.24
N ARG A 152 -8.50 -10.16 -5.95
CA ARG A 152 -8.26 -9.16 -4.90
C ARG A 152 -6.85 -8.58 -4.97
N ILE A 153 -5.84 -9.45 -5.15
CA ILE A 153 -4.46 -9.00 -5.30
C ILE A 153 -4.29 -8.16 -6.58
N LEU A 154 -4.93 -8.55 -7.68
CA LEU A 154 -4.93 -7.78 -8.92
C LEU A 154 -5.56 -6.40 -8.74
N ASP A 155 -6.64 -6.30 -7.98
CA ASP A 155 -7.28 -5.02 -7.67
C ASP A 155 -6.33 -4.12 -6.86
N VAL A 156 -5.62 -4.68 -5.86
CA VAL A 156 -4.61 -3.94 -5.08
C VAL A 156 -3.45 -3.49 -5.97
N VAL A 157 -2.91 -4.37 -6.82
CA VAL A 157 -1.83 -4.03 -7.77
C VAL A 157 -2.28 -2.96 -8.76
N THR A 158 -3.53 -3.02 -9.23
CA THR A 158 -4.11 -2.01 -10.13
C THR A 158 -4.25 -0.66 -9.44
N ALA A 159 -4.60 -0.65 -8.14
CA ALA A 159 -4.70 0.56 -7.33
C ALA A 159 -3.36 1.29 -7.14
N CYS A 160 -2.22 0.66 -7.47
CA CYS A 160 -0.92 1.33 -7.49
C CYS A 160 -0.75 2.28 -8.70
N LEU A 161 -1.48 2.08 -9.80
CA LEU A 161 -1.29 2.88 -11.03
C LEU A 161 -1.53 4.38 -10.84
N PRO A 162 -2.63 4.84 -10.19
CA PRO A 162 -2.80 6.25 -9.89
C PRO A 162 -1.67 6.84 -9.04
N VAL A 163 -1.12 6.05 -8.11
CA VAL A 163 0.00 6.49 -7.26
C VAL A 163 1.27 6.67 -8.07
N ILE A 164 1.58 5.75 -8.99
CA ILE A 164 2.73 5.91 -9.91
C ILE A 164 2.54 7.13 -10.81
N SER A 165 1.33 7.37 -11.30
CA SER A 165 1.02 8.57 -12.08
C SER A 165 1.29 9.85 -11.31
N ALA A 166 0.84 9.92 -10.04
CA ALA A 166 1.13 11.05 -9.16
C ALA A 166 2.65 11.23 -8.94
N ARG A 167 3.39 10.15 -8.67
CA ARG A 167 4.85 10.20 -8.51
C ARG A 167 5.56 10.72 -9.76
N LYS A 168 5.18 10.25 -10.96
CA LYS A 168 5.73 10.79 -12.22
C LYS A 168 5.50 12.30 -12.34
N SER A 169 4.32 12.78 -11.95
CA SER A 169 4.02 14.22 -11.95
C SER A 169 4.89 14.99 -10.95
N ASN A 170 5.11 14.45 -9.76
CA ASN A 170 5.98 15.07 -8.76
C ASN A 170 7.43 15.12 -9.23
N LEU A 171 7.96 14.02 -9.79
CA LEU A 171 9.30 13.98 -10.35
C LEU A 171 9.48 15.01 -11.47
N SER A 172 8.49 15.15 -12.37
CA SER A 172 8.51 16.16 -13.43
C SER A 172 8.53 17.59 -12.85
N MET A 173 7.76 17.84 -11.79
CA MET A 173 7.76 19.15 -11.13
C MET A 173 9.09 19.42 -10.40
N ALA A 174 9.69 18.41 -9.79
CA ALA A 174 11.02 18.51 -9.19
C ALA A 174 12.10 18.81 -10.23
N GLN A 175 12.01 18.22 -11.43
CA GLN A 175 12.90 18.56 -12.56
C GLN A 175 12.77 20.03 -12.94
N GLU A 176 11.54 20.52 -13.15
CA GLU A 176 11.31 21.94 -13.48
C GLU A 176 11.86 22.90 -12.40
N LEU A 177 11.75 22.53 -11.13
CA LEU A 177 12.32 23.30 -10.02
C LEU A 177 13.84 23.34 -10.07
N ILE A 178 14.48 22.19 -10.32
CA ILE A 178 15.94 22.08 -10.40
C ILE A 178 16.48 22.82 -11.63
N ASP A 179 15.82 22.70 -12.79
CA ASP A 179 16.17 23.45 -13.99
C ASP A 179 16.12 24.96 -13.74
N SER A 180 15.06 25.45 -13.08
CA SER A 180 14.94 26.86 -12.73
C SER A 180 16.01 27.32 -11.74
N ALA A 181 16.31 26.51 -10.71
CA ALA A 181 17.36 26.82 -9.75
C ALA A 181 18.74 26.84 -10.41
N GLN A 182 19.01 25.90 -11.32
CA GLN A 182 20.23 25.84 -12.12
C GLN A 182 20.38 27.08 -13.00
N GLU A 183 19.31 27.48 -13.70
CA GLU A 183 19.32 28.68 -14.54
C GLU A 183 19.66 29.92 -13.70
N ASN A 184 19.00 30.08 -12.55
CA ASN A 184 19.28 31.18 -11.63
C ASN A 184 20.73 31.18 -11.14
N CYS A 185 21.26 30.03 -10.73
CA CYS A 185 22.67 29.90 -10.32
C CYS A 185 23.62 30.30 -11.48
N SER A 186 23.34 29.83 -12.69
CA SER A 186 24.14 30.16 -13.87
C SER A 186 24.14 31.66 -14.21
N ILE A 187 23.02 32.35 -13.98
CA ILE A 187 22.89 33.80 -14.17
C ILE A 187 23.71 34.52 -13.12
N THR A 188 23.60 34.14 -11.84
CA THR A 188 24.38 34.74 -10.74
C THR A 188 25.88 34.62 -11.00
N LEU A 189 26.37 33.42 -11.36
CA LEU A 189 27.78 33.21 -11.68
C LEU A 189 28.26 34.07 -12.86
N ARG A 190 27.40 34.27 -13.87
CA ARG A 190 27.70 35.20 -14.98
C ARG A 190 27.75 36.64 -14.53
N MET A 191 26.84 37.09 -13.66
CA MET A 191 26.85 38.45 -13.12
C MET A 191 28.11 38.73 -12.30
N GLU A 192 28.49 37.78 -11.43
CA GLU A 192 29.74 37.83 -10.67
C GLU A 192 30.97 37.90 -11.58
N SER A 193 31.00 37.09 -12.65
CA SER A 193 32.10 37.13 -13.64
C SER A 193 32.23 38.49 -14.37
N LEU A 194 31.15 39.25 -14.45
CA LEU A 194 31.11 40.59 -15.04
C LEU A 194 31.40 41.70 -14.01
N GLY A 195 31.60 41.35 -12.74
CA GLY A 195 31.82 42.30 -11.64
C GLY A 195 30.57 43.12 -11.28
N ILE A 196 29.39 42.59 -11.55
CA ILE A 196 28.10 43.20 -11.18
C ILE A 196 27.66 42.54 -9.87
N GLU A 197 27.88 43.24 -8.75
CA GLU A 197 27.32 42.90 -7.43
C GLU A 197 25.89 43.45 -7.27
#